data_AF-A0A496VVT6-F1
#
_entry.id   AF-A0A496VVT6-F1
#
_cell.length_a   1.000
_cell.length_b   1.000
_cell.length_c   1.000
_cell.angle_alpha   90.00
_cell.angle_beta   90.00
_cell.angle_gamma   90.00
#
_symmetry.space_group_name_H-M   'P 1'
#
loop_
_entity.id
_entity.type
_entity.pdbx_description
1 polymer ?
#
loop_
_entity_poly.entity_id
_entity_poly.type
_entity_poly.pdbx_seq_one_letter_code
_entity_poly.pdbx_strand_id
1 'polypeptide(L)'
;ILSHSKVIKAAFSDQVLKEGLNSEVITIGEQHAVVLRVKDHEQAQAKPIAEVRDEIIEALKQERTQEQAKVLGESLFDQIQQNGDPEIVKEQGLSWSSAHWAKRIDTTPNRDIVREAFKMGHPAEKTALYQGLQLDNGNYALITLLEVKDGVVTLPEEKDSKTPDPREQAKKWQQRALGESEFNYLVSGLKASAEIKNYTKKLSEEDSF
;
A
#
# COMPACT_ATOMS: atom_id res chain seq x y z
N ILE A 1 5.17 -27.46 14.02
CA ILE A 1 6.51 -27.87 14.49
C ILE A 1 7.61 -27.25 13.62
N LEU A 2 7.70 -27.57 12.31
CA LEU A 2 8.79 -27.09 11.43
C LEU A 2 8.77 -25.59 11.10
N SER A 3 7.62 -24.92 11.24
CA SER A 3 7.49 -23.46 11.09
C SER A 3 7.86 -22.66 12.34
N HIS A 4 8.20 -23.34 13.45
CA HIS A 4 8.50 -22.66 14.72
C HIS A 4 9.91 -22.04 14.67
N SER A 5 10.04 -20.76 15.00
CA SER A 5 11.30 -20.02 14.87
C SER A 5 12.47 -20.65 15.63
N LYS A 6 12.23 -21.16 16.84
CA LYS A 6 13.24 -21.90 17.63
C LYS A 6 13.75 -23.17 16.92
N VAL A 7 12.85 -23.89 16.23
CA VAL A 7 13.17 -25.11 15.48
C VAL A 7 14.00 -24.77 14.24
N ILE A 8 13.63 -23.71 13.52
CA ILE A 8 14.38 -23.23 12.35
C ILE A 8 15.79 -22.80 12.76
N LYS A 9 15.93 -21.99 13.82
CA LYS A 9 17.24 -21.55 14.32
C LYS A 9 18.15 -22.72 14.71
N ALA A 10 17.61 -23.71 15.42
CA ALA A 10 18.38 -24.88 15.82
C ALA A 10 18.79 -25.74 14.62
N ALA A 11 17.91 -25.90 13.62
CA ALA A 11 18.20 -26.68 12.41
C ALA A 11 19.36 -26.11 11.58
N PHE A 12 19.54 -24.78 11.57
CA PHE A 12 20.63 -24.09 10.88
C PHE A 12 21.79 -23.68 11.82
N SER A 13 21.81 -24.17 13.06
CA SER A 13 22.92 -23.93 13.99
C SER A 13 24.17 -24.69 13.57
N ASP A 14 25.35 -24.19 13.93
CA ASP A 14 26.62 -24.84 13.61
C ASP A 14 26.72 -26.26 14.18
N GLN A 15 26.21 -26.47 15.40
CA GLN A 15 26.18 -27.78 16.05
C GLN A 15 25.40 -28.83 15.25
N VAL A 16 24.24 -28.45 14.71
CA VAL A 16 23.40 -29.39 13.94
C VAL A 16 23.87 -29.50 12.50
N LEU A 17 24.13 -28.36 11.84
CA LEU A 17 24.37 -28.31 10.40
C LEU A 17 25.81 -28.64 10.01
N LYS A 18 26.80 -28.16 10.78
CA LYS A 18 28.24 -28.36 10.50
C LYS A 18 28.83 -29.53 11.27
N GLU A 19 28.49 -29.64 12.56
CA GLU A 19 29.06 -30.68 13.44
C GLU A 19 28.23 -31.98 13.45
N GLY A 20 27.01 -31.96 12.89
CA GLY A 20 26.14 -33.15 12.79
C GLY A 20 25.61 -33.66 14.12
N LEU A 21 25.68 -32.84 15.17
CA LEU A 21 25.20 -33.16 16.51
C LEU A 21 23.66 -33.09 16.57
N ASN A 22 23.10 -33.70 17.60
CA ASN A 22 21.69 -33.49 17.94
C ASN A 22 21.52 -32.05 18.46
N SER A 23 20.40 -31.42 18.15
CA SER A 23 20.04 -30.14 18.77
C SER A 23 19.85 -30.31 20.28
N GLU A 24 19.98 -29.21 21.00
CA GLU A 24 19.39 -29.10 22.34
C GLU A 24 17.87 -29.33 22.28
N VAL A 25 17.26 -29.62 23.43
CA VAL A 25 15.81 -29.84 23.53
C VAL A 25 15.09 -28.53 23.25
N ILE A 26 14.29 -28.52 22.19
CA ILE A 26 13.55 -27.33 21.75
C ILE A 26 12.12 -27.42 22.28
N THR A 27 11.79 -26.60 23.27
CA THR A 27 10.42 -26.47 23.77
C THR A 27 9.60 -25.61 22.82
N ILE A 28 8.54 -26.20 22.26
CA ILE A 28 7.63 -25.57 21.29
C ILE A 28 6.21 -25.39 21.85
N GLY A 29 5.99 -25.74 23.11
CA GLY A 29 4.74 -25.55 23.88
C GLY A 29 4.82 -26.24 25.24
N GLU A 30 3.81 -26.07 26.10
CA GLU A 30 3.82 -26.55 27.50
C GLU A 30 4.11 -28.05 27.67
N GLN A 31 3.73 -28.88 26.69
CA GLN A 31 3.92 -30.34 26.72
C GLN A 31 4.60 -30.88 25.45
N HIS A 32 5.24 -30.01 24.67
CA HIS A 32 5.82 -30.38 23.38
C HIS A 32 7.29 -29.96 23.31
N ALA A 33 8.15 -30.98 23.21
CA ALA A 33 9.58 -30.84 23.03
C ALA A 33 10.03 -31.56 21.77
N VAL A 34 11.01 -31.00 21.07
CA VAL A 34 11.55 -31.53 19.82
C VAL A 34 13.06 -31.56 19.90
N VAL A 35 13.65 -32.65 19.42
CA VAL A 35 15.09 -32.77 19.16
C VAL A 35 15.24 -33.08 17.68
N LEU A 36 16.18 -32.39 17.02
CA LEU A 36 16.43 -32.54 15.60
C LEU A 36 17.90 -32.90 15.36
N ARG A 37 18.12 -33.69 14.31
CA ARG A 37 19.45 -34.10 13.85
C ARG A 37 19.47 -33.97 12.33
N VAL A 38 20.56 -33.44 11.79
CA VAL A 38 20.73 -33.40 10.34
C VAL A 38 20.86 -34.83 9.80
N LYS A 39 20.03 -35.17 8.81
CA LYS A 39 20.12 -36.43 8.08
C LYS A 39 20.87 -36.24 6.76
N ASP A 40 20.46 -35.21 6.04
CA ASP A 40 21.04 -34.78 4.77
C ASP A 40 20.93 -33.26 4.68
N HIS A 41 21.86 -32.62 3.99
CA HIS A 41 21.91 -31.17 3.80
C HIS A 41 22.18 -30.85 2.34
N GLU A 42 21.13 -30.42 1.65
CA GLU A 42 21.24 -29.83 0.33
C GLU A 42 21.69 -28.37 0.46
N GLN A 43 22.88 -28.07 -0.03
CA GLN A 43 23.39 -26.70 -0.02
C GLN A 43 22.50 -25.80 -0.86
N ALA A 44 22.34 -24.54 -0.42
CA ALA A 44 21.67 -23.52 -1.23
C ALA A 44 22.41 -23.36 -2.57
N GLN A 45 21.76 -23.75 -3.66
CA GLN A 45 22.25 -23.54 -5.01
C GLN A 45 21.41 -22.46 -5.67
N ALA A 46 22.07 -21.58 -6.43
CA ALA A 46 21.34 -20.69 -7.32
C ALA A 46 20.56 -21.56 -8.31
N LYS A 47 19.28 -21.25 -8.50
CA LYS A 47 18.46 -21.94 -9.49
C LYS A 47 19.17 -21.85 -10.85
N PRO A 48 19.35 -22.97 -11.56
CA PRO A 48 19.93 -22.94 -12.90
C PRO A 48 19.19 -21.95 -13.80
N ILE A 49 19.93 -21.26 -14.67
CA ILE A 49 19.32 -20.29 -15.60
C ILE A 49 18.24 -20.93 -16.47
N ALA A 50 18.33 -22.24 -16.75
CA ALA A 50 17.31 -22.99 -17.48
C ALA A 50 15.95 -23.03 -16.75
N GLU A 51 15.94 -23.04 -15.43
CA GLU A 51 14.72 -23.10 -14.62
C GLU A 51 14.06 -21.73 -14.44
N VAL A 52 14.86 -20.66 -14.41
CA VAL A 52 14.38 -19.27 -14.24
C VAL A 52 14.39 -18.47 -15.53
N ARG A 53 14.69 -19.10 -16.67
CA ARG A 53 14.89 -18.42 -17.95
C ARG A 53 13.66 -17.60 -18.34
N ASP A 54 12.49 -18.22 -18.25
CA ASP A 54 11.24 -17.60 -18.68
C ASP A 54 10.86 -16.44 -17.75
N GLU A 55 11.08 -16.58 -16.44
CA GLU A 55 10.90 -15.50 -15.46
C GLU A 55 11.83 -14.31 -15.78
N ILE A 56 13.10 -14.56 -16.09
CA ILE A 56 14.07 -13.53 -16.48
C ILE A 56 13.65 -12.86 -17.79
N ILE A 57 13.23 -13.63 -18.79
CA ILE A 57 12.80 -13.10 -20.07
C ILE A 57 11.59 -12.18 -19.90
N GLU A 58 10.59 -12.59 -19.11
CA GLU A 58 9.42 -11.75 -18.82
C GLU A 58 9.80 -10.49 -18.05
N ALA A 59 10.66 -10.59 -17.04
CA ALA A 59 11.16 -9.43 -16.31
C ALA A 59 11.89 -8.43 -17.24
N LEU A 60 12.79 -8.93 -18.10
CA LEU A 60 13.52 -8.09 -19.05
C LEU A 60 12.60 -7.48 -20.11
N LYS A 61 11.60 -8.21 -20.61
CA LYS A 61 10.61 -7.66 -21.55
C LYS A 61 9.83 -6.52 -20.90
N GLN A 62 9.40 -6.68 -19.65
CA GLN A 62 8.69 -5.64 -18.92
C GLN A 62 9.59 -4.40 -18.73
N GLU A 63 10.82 -4.59 -18.27
CA GLU A 63 11.80 -3.51 -18.10
C GLU A 63 12.03 -2.73 -19.41
N ARG A 64 12.29 -3.44 -20.51
CA ARG A 64 12.51 -2.81 -21.82
C ARG A 64 11.27 -2.10 -22.34
N THR A 65 10.09 -2.65 -22.10
CA THR A 65 8.81 -2.02 -22.49
C THR A 65 8.60 -0.73 -21.71
N GLN A 66 8.88 -0.72 -20.42
CA GLN A 66 8.77 0.47 -19.57
C GLN A 66 9.78 1.54 -19.97
N GLU A 67 11.02 1.15 -20.25
CA GLU A 67 12.06 2.05 -20.74
C GLU A 67 11.67 2.69 -22.07
N GLN A 68 11.19 1.90 -23.03
CA GLN A 68 10.72 2.40 -24.32
C GLN A 68 9.49 3.31 -24.18
N ALA A 69 8.54 2.96 -23.34
CA ALA A 69 7.36 3.78 -23.08
C ALA A 69 7.73 5.13 -22.46
N LYS A 70 8.72 5.16 -21.57
CA LYS A 70 9.24 6.39 -20.99
C LYS A 70 9.92 7.27 -22.05
N VAL A 71 10.84 6.71 -22.84
CA VAL A 71 11.54 7.46 -23.89
C VAL A 71 10.55 8.05 -24.91
N LEU A 72 9.57 7.25 -25.34
CA LEU A 72 8.53 7.71 -26.27
C LEU A 72 7.65 8.79 -25.62
N GLY A 73 7.27 8.60 -24.36
CA GLY A 73 6.46 9.56 -23.61
C GLY A 73 7.16 10.90 -23.37
N GLU A 74 8.45 10.88 -23.04
CA GLU A 74 9.29 12.09 -22.91
C GLU A 74 9.44 12.80 -24.26
N SER A 75 9.69 12.05 -25.34
CA SER A 75 9.77 12.64 -26.69
C SER A 75 8.46 13.31 -27.13
N LEU A 76 7.31 12.66 -26.87
CA LEU A 76 6.00 13.26 -27.15
C LEU A 76 5.72 14.45 -26.25
N PHE A 77 6.11 14.41 -24.98
CA PHE A 77 6.00 15.55 -24.07
C PHE A 77 6.74 16.78 -24.61
N ASP A 78 7.99 16.60 -25.04
CA ASP A 78 8.80 17.69 -25.59
C ASP A 78 8.16 18.28 -26.86
N GLN A 79 7.61 17.41 -27.73
CA GLN A 79 6.91 17.86 -28.95
C GLN A 79 5.63 18.63 -28.62
N ILE A 80 4.84 18.18 -27.65
CA ILE A 80 3.62 18.86 -27.21
C ILE A 80 3.97 20.20 -26.56
N GLN A 81 5.05 20.27 -25.78
CA GLN A 81 5.49 21.52 -25.16
C GLN A 81 5.94 22.56 -26.21
N GLN A 82 6.52 22.12 -27.32
CA GLN A 82 6.95 22.99 -28.41
C GLN A 82 5.81 23.42 -29.35
N ASN A 83 4.96 22.47 -29.75
CA ASN A 83 3.95 22.67 -30.80
C ASN A 83 2.56 22.99 -30.24
N GLY A 84 2.31 22.70 -28.97
CA GLY A 84 1.02 22.93 -28.31
C GLY A 84 -0.11 22.01 -28.77
N ASP A 85 0.19 20.97 -29.55
CA ASP A 85 -0.81 20.05 -30.10
C ASP A 85 -0.70 18.65 -29.48
N PRO A 86 -1.63 18.24 -28.60
CA PRO A 86 -1.65 16.90 -28.03
C PRO A 86 -2.09 15.83 -29.04
N GLU A 87 -2.61 16.17 -30.22
CA GLU A 87 -3.03 15.17 -31.21
C GLU A 87 -1.86 14.43 -31.88
N ILE A 88 -0.62 14.92 -31.73
CA ILE A 88 0.59 14.27 -32.26
C ILE A 88 0.77 12.83 -31.76
N VAL A 89 0.16 12.49 -30.61
CA VAL A 89 0.15 11.11 -30.10
C VAL A 89 -0.58 10.13 -31.04
N LYS A 90 -1.53 10.60 -31.86
CA LYS A 90 -2.28 9.76 -32.81
C LYS A 90 -1.37 9.23 -33.93
N GLU A 91 -0.31 9.96 -34.27
CA GLU A 91 0.68 9.52 -35.26
C GLU A 91 1.45 8.28 -34.78
N GLN A 92 1.56 8.10 -33.46
CA GLN A 92 2.15 6.92 -32.83
C GLN A 92 1.11 5.80 -32.56
N GLY A 93 -0.11 5.93 -33.11
CA GLY A 93 -1.19 4.96 -32.89
C GLY A 93 -1.78 5.00 -31.47
N LEU A 94 -1.48 6.04 -30.69
CA LEU A 94 -2.01 6.20 -29.34
C LEU A 94 -3.35 6.97 -29.37
N SER A 95 -4.22 6.65 -28.42
CA SER A 95 -5.50 7.36 -28.26
C SER A 95 -5.36 8.47 -27.24
N TRP A 96 -5.75 9.69 -27.63
CA TRP A 96 -5.85 10.81 -26.70
C TRP A 96 -7.26 10.87 -26.12
N SER A 97 -7.38 10.81 -24.79
CA SER A 97 -8.66 10.90 -24.10
C SER A 97 -9.19 12.33 -24.09
N SER A 98 -10.50 12.51 -24.28
CA SER A 98 -11.13 13.83 -24.20
C SER A 98 -11.09 14.37 -22.77
N ALA A 99 -10.93 15.70 -22.66
CA ALA A 99 -10.94 16.36 -21.37
C ALA A 99 -12.28 16.18 -20.66
N HIS A 100 -12.24 15.74 -19.40
CA HIS A 100 -13.40 15.63 -18.54
C HIS A 100 -13.11 16.30 -17.19
N TRP A 101 -14.16 16.76 -16.50
CA TRP A 101 -14.02 17.24 -15.14
C TRP A 101 -13.69 16.07 -14.20
N ALA A 102 -12.71 16.26 -13.32
CA ALA A 102 -12.32 15.28 -12.31
C ALA A 102 -12.18 15.97 -10.94
N LYS A 103 -12.67 15.32 -9.89
CA LYS A 103 -12.50 15.75 -8.50
C LYS A 103 -11.23 15.15 -7.90
N ARG A 104 -10.69 15.76 -6.86
CA ARG A 104 -9.51 15.23 -6.12
C ARG A 104 -9.74 13.82 -5.54
N ILE A 105 -10.99 13.43 -5.32
CA ILE A 105 -11.38 12.14 -4.75
C ILE A 105 -11.69 11.07 -5.80
N ASP A 106 -11.76 11.45 -7.08
CA ASP A 106 -12.12 10.51 -8.13
C ASP A 106 -11.01 9.48 -8.33
N THR A 107 -11.42 8.25 -8.62
CA THR A 107 -10.52 7.11 -8.89
C THR A 107 -10.36 6.83 -10.37
N THR A 108 -11.06 7.59 -11.21
CA THR A 108 -11.04 7.48 -12.67
C THR A 108 -10.92 8.91 -13.20
N PRO A 109 -9.77 9.32 -13.77
CA PRO A 109 -8.57 8.55 -14.15
C PRO A 109 -7.74 8.03 -12.97
N ASN A 110 -6.64 7.32 -13.25
CA ASN A 110 -5.71 6.81 -12.23
C ASN A 110 -5.42 7.90 -11.16
N ARG A 111 -5.44 7.52 -9.88
CA ARG A 111 -5.23 8.43 -8.74
C ARG A 111 -3.91 9.20 -8.83
N ASP A 112 -2.87 8.63 -9.42
CA ASP A 112 -1.59 9.32 -9.59
C ASP A 112 -1.68 10.44 -10.63
N ILE A 113 -2.43 10.22 -11.72
CA ILE A 113 -2.75 11.24 -12.72
C ILE A 113 -3.54 12.37 -12.07
N VAL A 114 -4.60 12.04 -11.32
CA VAL A 114 -5.42 13.03 -10.61
C VAL A 114 -4.56 13.83 -9.63
N ARG A 115 -3.75 13.15 -8.82
CA ARG A 115 -2.88 13.80 -7.83
C ARG A 115 -1.91 14.77 -8.50
N GLU A 116 -1.26 14.35 -9.60
CA GLU A 116 -0.28 15.18 -10.29
C GLU A 116 -0.95 16.36 -11.00
N ALA A 117 -2.09 16.15 -11.66
CA ALA A 117 -2.88 17.23 -12.26
C ALA A 117 -3.22 18.34 -11.25
N PHE A 118 -3.58 17.96 -10.01
CA PHE A 118 -3.88 18.93 -8.95
C PHE A 118 -2.63 19.58 -8.31
N LYS A 119 -1.41 19.11 -8.59
CA LYS A 119 -0.15 19.76 -8.21
C LYS A 119 0.34 20.78 -9.24
N MET A 120 -0.04 20.61 -10.52
CA MET A 120 0.37 21.49 -11.62
C MET A 120 -0.09 22.95 -11.44
N GLY A 121 -1.05 23.19 -10.54
CA GLY A 121 -1.53 24.53 -10.19
C GLY A 121 -2.69 25.00 -11.05
N HIS A 122 -2.97 26.30 -11.02
CA HIS A 122 -4.01 26.93 -11.84
C HIS A 122 -3.41 27.34 -13.19
N PRO A 123 -3.93 26.81 -14.32
CA PRO A 123 -3.56 27.31 -15.63
C PRO A 123 -3.91 28.80 -15.75
N ALA A 124 -3.00 29.61 -16.31
CA ALA A 124 -3.32 30.98 -16.68
C ALA A 124 -4.39 30.99 -17.79
N GLU A 125 -5.23 32.03 -17.86
CA GLU A 125 -6.30 32.09 -18.86
C GLU A 125 -5.77 31.79 -20.27
N LYS A 126 -6.30 30.72 -20.88
CA LYS A 126 -5.99 30.20 -22.23
C LYS A 126 -4.61 29.54 -22.42
N THR A 127 -3.89 29.18 -21.36
CA THR A 127 -2.66 28.37 -21.46
C THR A 127 -2.89 27.00 -20.85
N ALA A 128 -2.92 25.96 -21.68
CA ALA A 128 -2.92 24.58 -21.19
C ALA A 128 -1.57 24.25 -20.54
N LEU A 129 -1.60 23.61 -19.37
CA LEU A 129 -0.39 23.08 -18.74
C LEU A 129 -0.24 21.62 -19.15
N TYR A 130 0.99 21.25 -19.52
CA TYR A 130 1.34 19.88 -19.90
C TYR A 130 2.24 19.28 -18.84
N GLN A 131 2.07 18.00 -18.54
CA GLN A 131 2.96 17.25 -17.65
C GLN A 131 3.08 15.81 -18.10
N GLY A 132 4.29 15.28 -18.06
CA GLY A 132 4.57 13.85 -18.19
C GLY A 132 4.80 13.20 -16.83
N LEU A 133 4.29 11.98 -16.63
CA LEU A 133 4.47 11.22 -15.40
C LEU A 133 4.65 9.74 -15.70
N GLN A 134 5.66 9.11 -15.08
CA GLN A 134 5.75 7.66 -15.00
C GLN A 134 4.85 7.16 -13.86
N LEU A 135 3.93 6.25 -14.19
CA LEU A 135 3.01 5.62 -13.25
C LEU A 135 3.68 4.44 -12.54
N ASP A 136 3.16 4.06 -11.36
CA ASP A 136 3.66 2.94 -10.56
C ASP A 136 3.58 1.58 -11.29
N ASN A 137 2.71 1.46 -12.30
CA ASN A 137 2.59 0.27 -13.14
C ASN A 137 3.63 0.22 -14.28
N GLY A 138 4.52 1.21 -14.36
CA GLY A 138 5.56 1.32 -15.39
C GLY A 138 5.12 1.99 -16.68
N ASN A 139 3.83 2.36 -16.82
CA ASN A 139 3.36 3.11 -17.98
C ASN A 139 3.75 4.59 -17.86
N TYR A 140 3.81 5.28 -19.00
CA TYR A 140 3.98 6.73 -19.04
C TYR A 140 2.67 7.41 -19.39
N ALA A 141 2.29 8.44 -18.63
CA ALA A 141 1.08 9.23 -18.82
C ALA A 141 1.43 10.67 -19.19
N LEU A 142 0.73 11.20 -20.19
CA LEU A 142 0.75 12.60 -20.57
C LEU A 142 -0.54 13.26 -20.09
N ILE A 143 -0.41 14.38 -19.40
CA ILE A 143 -1.51 15.08 -18.74
C ILE A 143 -1.59 16.48 -19.35
N THR A 144 -2.79 16.85 -19.79
CA THR A 144 -3.09 18.23 -20.18
C THR A 144 -4.14 18.80 -19.24
N LEU A 145 -3.77 19.87 -18.55
CA LEU A 145 -4.64 20.61 -17.65
C LEU A 145 -5.11 21.88 -18.35
N LEU A 146 -6.40 21.90 -18.70
CA LEU A 146 -7.03 23.01 -19.42
C LEU A 146 -7.58 24.08 -18.46
N GLU A 147 -8.31 23.65 -17.45
CA GLU A 147 -9.02 24.55 -16.53
C GLU A 147 -9.11 23.90 -15.15
N VAL A 148 -8.99 24.73 -14.11
CA VAL A 148 -9.21 24.32 -12.72
C VAL A 148 -10.31 25.19 -12.15
N LYS A 149 -11.34 24.55 -11.60
CA LYS A 149 -12.42 25.22 -10.89
C LYS A 149 -12.25 25.04 -9.40
N ASP A 150 -12.28 26.15 -8.68
CA ASP A 150 -12.31 26.12 -7.23
C ASP A 150 -13.56 25.40 -6.75
N GLY A 151 -13.37 24.53 -5.76
CA GLY A 151 -14.47 23.92 -5.06
C GLY A 151 -15.22 25.01 -4.30
N VAL A 152 -16.42 25.36 -4.76
CA VAL A 152 -17.30 26.22 -3.98
C VAL A 152 -17.75 25.42 -2.77
N VAL A 153 -17.20 25.74 -1.60
CA VAL A 153 -17.80 25.35 -0.33
C VAL A 153 -19.05 26.21 -0.19
N THR A 154 -20.16 25.76 -0.78
CA THR A 154 -21.44 26.26 -0.33
C THR A 154 -21.54 25.85 1.14
N LEU A 155 -21.42 26.83 2.05
CA LEU A 155 -22.13 26.72 3.32
C LEU A 155 -23.54 26.27 2.94
N PRO A 156 -24.07 25.17 3.51
CA PRO A 156 -25.34 24.64 3.06
C PRO A 156 -26.40 25.72 3.29
N GLU A 157 -26.69 26.50 2.26
CA GLU A 157 -27.94 27.21 2.16
C GLU A 157 -28.99 26.11 2.14
N GLU A 158 -29.90 26.23 3.11
CA GLU A 158 -30.95 25.29 3.39
C GLU A 158 -31.55 24.71 2.09
N LYS A 159 -31.69 23.37 2.08
CA LYS A 159 -32.47 22.54 1.12
C LYS A 159 -31.70 21.83 0.01
N ASP A 160 -30.78 20.95 0.38
CA ASP A 160 -30.65 19.67 -0.33
C ASP A 160 -30.93 18.52 0.65
N SER A 161 -32.10 17.89 0.50
CA SER A 161 -32.63 16.85 1.39
C SER A 161 -31.84 15.54 1.44
N LYS A 162 -30.63 15.49 0.84
CA LYS A 162 -29.78 14.30 0.75
C LYS A 162 -28.45 14.41 1.49
N THR A 163 -28.09 15.60 1.98
CA THR A 163 -26.88 15.79 2.80
C THR A 163 -27.29 15.68 4.26
N PRO A 164 -26.76 14.72 5.05
CA PRO A 164 -27.08 14.65 6.47
C PRO A 164 -26.71 15.97 7.12
N ASP A 165 -27.70 16.66 7.70
CA ASP A 165 -27.53 17.96 8.36
C ASP A 165 -26.25 17.94 9.21
N PRO A 166 -25.30 18.89 9.02
CA PRO A 166 -24.12 19.00 9.85
C PRO A 166 -24.44 18.94 11.36
N ARG A 167 -25.61 19.43 11.78
CA ARG A 167 -26.10 19.34 13.16
C ARG A 167 -26.45 17.92 13.58
N GLU A 168 -27.04 17.12 12.68
CA GLU A 168 -27.32 15.70 12.92
C GLU A 168 -26.02 14.88 13.02
N GLN A 169 -25.01 15.21 12.20
CA GLN A 169 -23.69 14.57 12.29
C GLN A 169 -22.99 14.93 13.61
N ALA A 170 -23.00 16.21 13.99
CA ALA A 170 -22.45 16.68 15.26
C ALA A 170 -23.16 16.02 16.47
N LYS A 171 -24.49 15.92 16.42
CA LYS A 171 -25.30 15.25 17.45
C LYS A 171 -24.97 13.77 17.56
N LYS A 172 -24.83 13.06 16.44
CA LYS A 172 -24.42 11.64 16.44
C LYS A 172 -23.02 11.44 17.00
N TRP A 173 -22.09 12.33 16.68
CA TRP A 173 -20.74 12.29 17.25
C TRP A 173 -20.75 12.52 18.76
N GLN A 174 -21.49 13.53 19.23
CA GLN A 174 -21.63 13.83 20.66
C GLN A 174 -22.30 12.67 21.42
N GLN A 175 -23.33 12.04 20.85
CA GLN A 175 -23.99 10.87 21.43
C GLN A 175 -23.06 9.66 21.53
N ARG A 176 -22.22 9.41 20.51
CA ARG A 176 -21.22 8.34 20.56
C ARG A 176 -20.15 8.60 21.61
N ALA A 177 -19.63 9.84 21.68
CA ALA A 177 -18.63 10.22 22.67
C ALA A 177 -19.15 10.06 24.10
N LEU A 178 -20.38 10.52 24.38
CA LEU A 178 -21.03 10.33 25.68
C LEU A 178 -21.30 8.85 25.97
N GLY A 179 -21.79 8.08 24.99
CA GLY A 179 -22.04 6.65 25.16
C GLY A 179 -20.76 5.86 25.49
N GLU A 180 -19.66 6.17 24.82
CA GLU A 180 -18.36 5.54 25.06
C GLU A 180 -17.81 5.91 26.44
N SER A 181 -17.92 7.17 26.88
CA SER A 181 -17.49 7.57 28.22
C SER A 181 -18.31 6.88 29.31
N GLU A 182 -19.64 6.87 29.19
CA GLU A 182 -20.53 6.22 30.18
C GLU A 182 -20.29 4.71 30.25
N PHE A 183 -20.11 4.06 29.09
CA PHE A 183 -19.76 2.64 29.04
C PHE A 183 -18.42 2.37 29.72
N ASN A 184 -17.40 3.19 29.46
CA ASN A 184 -16.09 3.05 30.10
C ASN A 184 -16.17 3.24 31.62
N TYR A 185 -17.01 4.17 32.12
CA TYR A 185 -17.25 4.33 33.55
C TYR A 185 -17.97 3.13 34.15
N LEU A 186 -19.02 2.62 33.50
CA LEU A 186 -19.73 1.43 33.94
C LEU A 186 -18.81 0.21 34.01
N VAL A 187 -18.02 -0.05 32.96
CA VAL A 187 -17.05 -1.15 32.92
C VAL A 187 -15.99 -0.99 34.01
N SER A 188 -15.50 0.23 34.24
CA SER A 188 -14.54 0.50 35.32
C SER A 188 -15.13 0.28 36.70
N GLY A 189 -16.37 0.71 36.93
CA GLY A 189 -17.11 0.47 38.18
C GLY A 189 -17.37 -1.02 38.42
N LEU A 190 -17.82 -1.75 37.39
CA LEU A 190 -18.00 -3.20 37.46
C LEU A 190 -16.69 -3.90 37.78
N LYS A 191 -15.58 -3.54 37.12
CA LYS A 191 -14.25 -4.07 37.41
C LYS A 191 -13.79 -3.78 38.84
N ALA A 192 -14.09 -2.59 39.38
CA ALA A 192 -13.75 -2.23 40.75
C ALA A 192 -14.58 -3.00 41.80
N SER A 193 -15.84 -3.29 41.49
CA SER A 193 -16.74 -4.05 42.38
C SER A 193 -16.58 -5.57 42.29
N ALA A 194 -16.01 -6.07 41.20
CA ALA A 194 -15.81 -7.49 40.98
C ALA A 194 -14.51 -7.97 41.65
N GLU A 195 -14.55 -9.16 42.25
CA GLU A 195 -13.35 -9.81 42.75
C GLU A 195 -12.55 -10.42 41.58
N ILE A 196 -11.69 -9.62 40.96
CA ILE A 196 -10.87 -10.03 39.81
C ILE A 196 -9.52 -10.55 40.30
N LYS A 197 -9.27 -11.86 40.14
CA LYS A 197 -7.94 -12.46 40.33
C LYS A 197 -7.16 -12.40 39.02
N ASN A 198 -6.27 -11.41 38.90
CA ASN A 198 -5.36 -11.27 37.75
C ASN A 198 -4.14 -12.19 37.89
N TYR A 199 -4.05 -13.21 37.04
CA TYR A 199 -2.91 -14.13 36.98
C TYR A 199 -1.82 -13.69 35.98
N THR A 200 -1.85 -12.44 35.50
CA THR A 200 -0.91 -11.93 34.48
C THR A 200 0.57 -12.06 34.88
N LYS A 201 0.88 -12.01 36.19
CA LYS A 201 2.24 -12.29 36.68
C LYS A 201 2.71 -13.72 36.46
N LYS A 202 1.81 -14.70 36.43
CA LYS A 202 2.17 -16.10 36.09
C LYS A 202 2.53 -16.28 34.61
N LEU A 203 2.10 -15.36 33.75
CA LEU A 203 2.48 -15.34 32.33
C LEU A 203 3.78 -14.57 32.06
N SER A 204 4.25 -13.72 32.97
CA SER A 204 5.46 -12.90 32.78
C SER A 204 6.70 -13.40 33.56
N GLU A 205 6.52 -14.29 34.55
CA GLU A 205 7.63 -14.84 35.34
C GLU A 205 8.26 -16.10 34.71
N GLU A 206 7.71 -16.66 33.62
CA GLU A 206 8.35 -17.74 32.84
C GLU A 206 9.24 -17.24 31.69
N ASP A 207 9.30 -15.93 31.42
CA ASP A 207 10.12 -15.35 30.34
C ASP A 207 11.45 -14.74 30.82
N SER A 208 11.88 -15.05 32.05
CA SER A 208 13.22 -14.70 32.54
C SER A 208 14.07 -15.93 32.82
N PHE A 209 14.43 -16.68 31.77
CA PHE A 209 15.69 -17.43 31.63
C PHE A 209 16.03 -17.63 30.15
#